data_AF-A0A5D2L931-F1
#
_entry.id   AF-A0A5D2L931-F1
#
_cell.length_a   1.000
_cell.length_b   1.000
_cell.length_c   1.000
_cell.angle_alpha   90.00
_cell.angle_beta   90.00
_cell.angle_gamma   90.00
#
_symmetry.space_group_name_H-M   'P 1'
#
loop_
_entity.id
_entity.type
_entity.pdbx_description
1 polymer ?
#
loop_
_entity_poly.entity_id
_entity_poly.type
_entity_poly.pdbx_seq_one_letter_code
_entity_poly.pdbx_strand_id
1 'polypeptide(L)'
;MVVLVLSEVAATELNLEESFTTHAGIAHTRWATHGVPAPRNSHPQTSGSGNDFLVVHNGVITNYEVLKETLVRHGFTFESETDTEVIPKLAKFVFDKANEEGDQTVAFNQVVLEVMRHLEGAYALIFKSRHYPNELIACKRGSPLLLGVKELNDDVCNGSAFHDAKFLSKNGNPKELFLSSDANAIIEHTKKVLVIEDGEVVHLKEGGVSILKFNNDKGRNGDSLSARPASVQRALSILEMEVEQINKGKYKHYMQKEIHEQPESLTTTMRGRLLRGGSCKAKTVLLGGLKDHLKTIRRSRRIVFIGCGTSYNAALAARPILEELSGVPVTMEIASDLLDRQGPIYREDTAVFVSQSGETADTLLALEYTLENGALCVGITNTVGSVIARNTHCGVHINAGCEIGVASTKAYTSQIVVMAMLALAIGGDTISKQERREAIIDGLFDLPNKIREVLKLDQEMKDLAKLLIAEQSLLVFGRGYNYATALEGALKVKEVALMHSEGILAGEMKHGPLALVDENLPIVVIATHDACFRFVWLLFGRNYIILVHQIVWH
;
A
#
# COMPACT_ATOMS: atom_id res chain seq x y z
N MET A 1 -9.85 12.27 20.08
CA MET A 1 -11.16 12.93 19.99
C MET A 1 -11.53 13.01 18.51
N VAL A 2 -12.46 12.17 18.06
CA VAL A 2 -13.08 12.36 16.73
C VAL A 2 -14.25 13.30 16.96
N VAL A 3 -14.10 14.57 16.56
CA VAL A 3 -15.22 15.50 16.54
C VAL A 3 -16.16 15.01 15.45
N LEU A 4 -17.34 14.50 15.84
CA LEU A 4 -18.38 14.11 14.90
C LEU A 4 -18.96 15.38 14.26
N VAL A 5 -18.52 15.66 13.04
CA VAL A 5 -18.98 16.78 12.18
C VAL A 5 -20.48 16.65 11.82
N LEU A 6 -21.15 15.56 12.23
CA LEU A 6 -22.59 15.36 12.03
C LEU A 6 -23.44 16.53 12.56
N SER A 7 -23.01 17.18 13.63
CA SER A 7 -23.72 18.34 14.20
C SER A 7 -23.64 19.58 13.29
N GLU A 8 -22.52 19.79 12.60
CA GLU A 8 -22.34 20.89 11.63
C GLU A 8 -23.10 20.60 10.32
N VAL A 9 -23.11 19.34 9.85
CA VAL A 9 -23.89 18.93 8.68
C VAL A 9 -25.40 19.00 8.96
N ALA A 10 -25.84 18.66 10.17
CA ALA A 10 -27.24 18.81 10.57
C ALA A 10 -27.68 20.27 10.64
N ALA A 11 -26.74 21.21 10.82
CA ALA A 11 -27.02 22.65 10.79
C ALA A 11 -27.10 23.22 9.37
N THR A 12 -26.62 22.49 8.35
CA THR A 12 -26.86 22.86 6.95
C THR A 12 -28.25 22.41 6.51
N GLU A 13 -29.08 23.34 6.02
CA GLU A 13 -30.40 23.06 5.42
C GLU A 13 -30.26 22.38 4.05
N LEU A 14 -29.70 21.16 4.03
CA LEU A 14 -29.50 20.38 2.80
C LEU A 14 -30.82 19.74 2.36
N ASN A 15 -31.21 19.98 1.11
CA ASN A 15 -32.31 19.25 0.49
C ASN A 15 -31.82 17.91 -0.07
N LEU A 16 -32.04 16.82 0.69
CA LEU A 16 -31.65 15.47 0.29
C LEU A 16 -32.51 14.88 -0.83
N GLU A 17 -33.63 15.52 -1.17
CA GLU A 17 -34.56 15.09 -2.22
C GLU A 17 -34.31 15.80 -3.57
N GLU A 18 -33.33 16.71 -3.63
CA GLU A 18 -32.99 17.40 -4.86
C GLU A 18 -32.38 16.43 -5.89
N SER A 19 -32.88 16.46 -7.12
CA SER A 19 -32.43 15.58 -8.20
C SER A 19 -31.64 16.37 -9.24
N PHE A 20 -30.50 15.80 -9.64
CA PHE A 20 -29.61 16.41 -10.62
C PHE A 20 -29.48 15.51 -11.84
N THR A 21 -29.74 16.06 -13.02
CA THR A 21 -29.48 15.36 -14.30
C THR A 21 -27.99 15.24 -14.59
N THR A 22 -27.19 16.18 -14.10
CA THR A 22 -25.73 16.14 -14.15
C THR A 22 -25.20 16.75 -12.88
N HIS A 23 -24.31 16.03 -12.20
CA HIS A 23 -23.67 16.49 -10.97
C HIS A 23 -22.24 15.97 -10.89
N ALA A 24 -21.33 16.81 -10.39
CA ALA A 24 -19.96 16.45 -10.09
C ALA A 24 -19.72 16.55 -8.58
N GLY A 25 -19.46 15.42 -7.92
CA GLY A 25 -19.15 15.35 -6.49
C GLY A 25 -17.67 15.06 -6.25
N ILE A 26 -17.10 15.62 -5.17
CA ILE A 26 -15.78 15.22 -4.65
C ILE A 26 -15.91 14.97 -3.16
N ALA A 27 -15.21 13.95 -2.66
CA ALA A 27 -15.17 13.57 -1.26
C ALA A 27 -13.75 13.13 -0.87
N HIS A 28 -13.43 13.17 0.41
CA HIS A 28 -12.09 12.84 0.90
C HIS A 28 -12.11 12.32 2.34
N THR A 29 -11.21 11.39 2.64
CA THR A 29 -10.90 10.99 4.01
C THR A 29 -9.43 11.32 4.28
N ARG A 30 -9.18 12.07 5.36
CA ARG A 30 -7.87 12.68 5.60
C ARG A 30 -7.12 11.99 6.74
N TRP A 31 -5.91 11.55 6.44
CA TRP A 31 -4.88 11.26 7.45
C TRP A 31 -4.00 12.50 7.63
N ALA A 32 -4.06 13.15 8.79
CA ALA A 32 -3.45 14.46 9.00
C ALA A 32 -1.92 14.38 9.07
N THR A 33 -1.24 15.00 8.10
CA THR A 33 0.23 15.20 8.06
C THR A 33 0.62 16.61 8.53
N HIS A 34 -0.07 17.64 8.03
CA HIS A 34 0.06 19.04 8.46
C HIS A 34 -1.22 19.52 9.14
N GLY A 35 -1.11 20.16 10.31
CA GLY A 35 -2.26 20.66 11.05
C GLY A 35 -3.09 19.56 11.74
N VAL A 36 -3.74 19.93 12.84
CA VAL A 36 -4.50 18.98 13.65
C VAL A 36 -5.75 18.46 12.93
N PRO A 37 -6.27 17.26 13.24
CA PRO A 37 -7.57 16.80 12.76
C PRO A 37 -8.69 17.74 13.26
N ALA A 38 -9.19 18.61 12.36
CA ALA A 38 -10.25 19.59 12.63
C ALA A 38 -11.03 19.89 11.34
N PRO A 39 -12.32 20.31 11.42
CA PRO A 39 -13.14 20.62 10.24
C PRO A 39 -12.47 21.57 9.24
N ARG A 40 -11.83 22.65 9.73
CA ARG A 40 -11.07 23.61 8.90
C ARG A 40 -9.90 22.99 8.11
N ASN A 41 -9.33 21.90 8.62
CA ASN A 41 -8.21 21.19 8.01
C ASN A 41 -8.68 19.96 7.20
N SER A 42 -9.97 19.64 7.22
CA SER A 42 -10.55 18.59 6.37
C SER A 42 -10.57 19.04 4.91
N HIS A 43 -10.64 18.07 4.00
CA HIS A 43 -10.85 18.34 2.59
C HIS A 43 -12.35 18.14 2.25
N PRO A 44 -12.88 18.79 1.20
CA PRO A 44 -12.20 19.66 0.24
C PRO A 44 -11.74 20.99 0.83
N GLN A 45 -10.53 21.44 0.45
CA GLN A 45 -10.08 22.80 0.75
C GLN A 45 -10.62 23.79 -0.30
N THR A 46 -10.86 25.03 0.13
CA THR A 46 -11.50 26.07 -0.69
C THR A 46 -10.57 27.24 -0.99
N SER A 47 -10.80 27.93 -2.11
CA SER A 47 -10.10 29.18 -2.43
C SER A 47 -10.53 30.34 -1.54
N GLY A 48 -11.72 30.28 -0.95
CA GLY A 48 -12.28 31.29 -0.04
C GLY A 48 -13.79 31.11 0.17
N SER A 49 -14.44 32.10 0.76
CA SER A 49 -15.87 32.05 1.14
C SER A 49 -16.84 31.80 -0.01
N GLY A 50 -16.46 32.15 -1.25
CA GLY A 50 -17.27 31.91 -2.46
C GLY A 50 -17.28 30.46 -2.95
N ASN A 51 -16.34 29.63 -2.47
CA ASN A 51 -16.09 28.28 -2.98
C ASN A 51 -15.85 28.25 -4.50
N ASP A 52 -15.12 29.25 -5.03
CA ASP A 52 -14.82 29.37 -6.46
C ASP A 52 -14.08 28.13 -6.97
N PHE A 53 -13.11 27.65 -6.19
CA PHE A 53 -12.36 26.42 -6.45
C PHE A 53 -12.30 25.57 -5.18
N LEU A 54 -12.53 24.26 -5.36
CA LEU A 54 -12.46 23.24 -4.34
C LEU A 54 -11.49 22.15 -4.77
N VAL A 55 -10.67 21.67 -3.84
CA VAL A 55 -9.65 20.64 -4.11
C VAL A 55 -9.66 19.58 -3.03
N VAL A 56 -9.62 18.31 -3.44
CA VAL A 56 -9.22 17.19 -2.58
C VAL A 56 -7.81 16.73 -2.99
N HIS A 57 -6.99 16.39 -2.00
CA HIS A 57 -5.57 16.14 -2.16
C HIS A 57 -5.10 14.94 -1.32
N ASN A 58 -4.39 14.01 -1.97
CA ASN A 58 -3.54 13.02 -1.31
C ASN A 58 -2.09 13.29 -1.64
N GLY A 59 -1.24 13.38 -0.63
CA GLY A 59 0.18 13.68 -0.81
C GLY A 59 0.65 14.84 0.06
N VAL A 60 1.78 15.44 -0.33
CA VAL A 60 2.40 16.59 0.34
C VAL A 60 2.91 17.56 -0.71
N ILE A 61 2.55 18.83 -0.58
CA ILE A 61 3.14 19.92 -1.37
C ILE A 61 4.36 20.47 -0.63
N THR A 62 5.56 20.19 -1.12
CA THR A 62 6.81 20.48 -0.41
C THR A 62 7.17 21.96 -0.40
N ASN A 63 6.70 22.72 -1.39
CA ASN A 63 6.96 24.16 -1.52
C ASN A 63 5.77 25.05 -1.07
N TYR A 64 4.84 24.51 -0.27
CA TYR A 64 3.61 25.21 0.12
C TYR A 64 3.86 26.53 0.86
N GLU A 65 4.94 26.65 1.65
CA GLU A 65 5.29 27.87 2.40
C GLU A 65 5.58 29.04 1.44
N VAL A 66 6.37 28.79 0.39
CA VAL A 66 6.72 29.78 -0.63
C VAL A 66 5.49 30.23 -1.41
N LEU A 67 4.61 29.28 -1.75
CA LEU A 67 3.34 29.57 -2.43
C LEU A 67 2.40 30.39 -1.53
N LYS A 68 2.30 30.02 -0.25
CA LYS A 68 1.49 30.72 0.75
C LYS A 68 1.94 32.16 0.92
N GLU A 69 3.23 32.41 1.10
CA GLU A 69 3.77 33.78 1.20
C GLU A 69 3.44 34.62 -0.05
N THR A 70 3.60 34.02 -1.23
CA THR A 70 3.31 34.70 -2.50
C THR A 70 1.85 35.06 -2.62
N LEU A 71 0.94 34.15 -2.29
CA LEU A 71 -0.51 34.39 -2.34
C LEU A 71 -0.96 35.41 -1.29
N VAL A 72 -0.38 35.40 -0.09
CA VAL A 72 -0.65 36.42 0.94
C VAL A 72 -0.25 37.81 0.46
N ARG A 73 0.88 37.96 -0.25
CA ARG A 73 1.28 39.24 -0.86
C ARG A 73 0.31 39.73 -1.94
N HIS A 74 -0.42 38.81 -2.58
CA HIS A 74 -1.49 39.10 -3.54
C HIS A 74 -2.88 39.21 -2.88
N GLY A 75 -2.95 39.33 -1.55
CA GLY A 75 -4.18 39.62 -0.81
C GLY A 75 -5.01 38.40 -0.40
N PHE A 76 -4.52 37.18 -0.60
CA PHE A 76 -5.23 35.97 -0.15
C PHE A 76 -5.05 35.78 1.37
N THR A 77 -6.14 35.44 2.06
CA THR A 77 -6.13 35.00 3.46
C THR A 77 -6.15 33.47 3.53
N PHE A 78 -5.62 32.89 4.62
CA PHE A 78 -5.60 31.44 4.85
C PHE A 78 -6.30 31.11 6.16
N GLU A 79 -7.08 30.03 6.16
CA GLU A 79 -7.96 29.61 7.25
C GLU A 79 -7.57 28.26 7.85
N SER A 80 -6.76 27.47 7.12
CA SER A 80 -6.27 26.16 7.52
C SER A 80 -4.75 26.17 7.80
N GLU A 81 -4.31 25.09 8.44
CA GLU A 81 -2.89 24.77 8.66
C GLU A 81 -2.37 23.76 7.63
N THR A 82 -3.15 23.49 6.58
CA THR A 82 -2.82 22.46 5.59
C THR A 82 -1.98 23.02 4.46
N ASP A 83 -1.07 22.20 3.94
CA ASP A 83 -0.37 22.45 2.69
C ASP A 83 -1.36 22.49 1.50
N THR A 84 -2.46 21.74 1.57
CA THR A 84 -3.50 21.68 0.53
C THR A 84 -4.16 23.02 0.21
N GLU A 85 -4.37 23.91 1.19
CA GLU A 85 -5.11 25.17 0.98
C GLU A 85 -4.45 26.14 -0.02
N VAL A 86 -3.13 26.02 -0.21
CA VAL A 86 -2.44 26.83 -1.23
C VAL A 86 -2.91 26.50 -2.64
N ILE A 87 -3.39 25.27 -2.89
CA ILE A 87 -3.76 24.77 -4.22
C ILE A 87 -5.02 25.45 -4.76
N PRO A 88 -6.19 25.45 -4.08
CA PRO A 88 -7.36 26.14 -4.59
C PRO A 88 -7.18 27.67 -4.64
N LYS A 89 -6.40 28.25 -3.71
CA LYS A 89 -6.07 29.68 -3.75
C LYS A 89 -5.19 30.05 -4.94
N LEU A 90 -4.21 29.21 -5.26
CA LEU A 90 -3.41 29.35 -6.48
C LEU A 90 -4.26 29.19 -7.75
N ALA A 91 -5.19 28.25 -7.77
CA ALA A 91 -6.14 28.09 -8.88
C ALA A 91 -6.99 29.35 -9.09
N LYS A 92 -7.48 29.95 -8.00
CA LYS A 92 -8.19 31.23 -8.05
C LYS A 92 -7.30 32.36 -8.55
N PHE A 93 -6.08 32.50 -8.03
CA PHE A 93 -5.13 33.53 -8.49
C PHE A 93 -4.85 33.43 -9.99
N VAL A 94 -4.60 32.22 -10.50
CA VAL A 94 -4.39 31.96 -11.94
C VAL A 94 -5.63 32.33 -12.75
N PHE A 95 -6.82 31.96 -12.29
CA PHE A 95 -8.08 32.27 -12.96
C PHE A 95 -8.36 33.77 -13.01
N ASP A 96 -8.20 34.48 -11.88
CA ASP A 96 -8.45 35.90 -11.78
C ASP A 96 -7.49 36.67 -12.72
N LYS A 97 -6.18 36.34 -12.70
CA LYS A 97 -5.18 36.94 -13.59
C LYS A 97 -5.45 36.68 -15.07
N ALA A 98 -5.85 35.45 -15.43
CA ALA A 98 -6.14 35.11 -16.82
C ALA A 98 -7.36 35.87 -17.37
N ASN A 99 -8.34 36.20 -16.53
CA ASN A 99 -9.52 36.97 -16.93
C ASN A 99 -9.27 38.49 -16.93
N GLU A 100 -8.24 38.99 -16.24
CA GLU A 100 -7.79 40.39 -16.36
C GLU A 100 -7.08 40.66 -17.70
N GLU A 101 -6.37 39.66 -18.23
CA GLU A 101 -5.53 39.79 -19.43
C GLU A 101 -6.26 39.48 -20.76
N GLY A 102 -7.52 39.02 -20.74
CA GLY A 102 -8.23 38.60 -21.96
C GLY A 102 -9.77 38.70 -21.93
N ASP A 103 -10.37 38.77 -23.13
CA ASP A 103 -11.82 38.88 -23.36
C ASP A 103 -12.57 37.52 -23.30
N GLN A 104 -11.84 36.40 -23.19
CA GLN A 104 -12.41 35.05 -23.15
C GLN A 104 -12.11 34.36 -21.82
N THR A 105 -13.11 33.68 -21.28
CA THR A 105 -12.98 32.85 -20.08
C THR A 105 -11.96 31.75 -20.31
N VAL A 106 -10.91 31.72 -19.48
CA VAL A 106 -9.87 30.68 -19.50
C VAL A 106 -10.49 29.29 -19.32
N ALA A 107 -10.00 28.28 -20.04
CA ALA A 107 -10.52 26.92 -19.89
C ALA A 107 -10.03 26.28 -18.58
N PHE A 108 -10.85 25.43 -17.95
CA PHE A 108 -10.53 24.86 -16.64
C PHE A 108 -9.19 24.09 -16.63
N ASN A 109 -8.92 23.35 -17.71
CA ASN A 109 -7.66 22.62 -17.87
C ASN A 109 -6.44 23.54 -17.95
N GLN A 110 -6.56 24.74 -18.52
CA GLN A 110 -5.45 25.70 -18.56
C GLN A 110 -5.13 26.23 -17.16
N VAL A 111 -6.15 26.50 -16.34
CA VAL A 111 -5.97 26.90 -14.93
C VAL A 111 -5.22 25.82 -14.17
N VAL A 112 -5.66 24.56 -14.25
CA VAL A 112 -5.03 23.46 -13.51
C VAL A 112 -3.62 23.15 -14.03
N LEU A 113 -3.39 23.21 -15.35
CA LEU A 113 -2.05 23.03 -15.91
C LEU A 113 -1.07 24.11 -15.44
N GLU A 114 -1.52 25.36 -15.29
CA GLU A 114 -0.70 26.43 -14.73
C GLU A 114 -0.45 26.21 -13.23
N VAL A 115 -1.46 25.85 -12.45
CA VAL A 115 -1.29 25.48 -11.03
C VAL A 115 -0.22 24.40 -10.87
N MET A 116 -0.29 23.34 -11.67
CA MET A 116 0.68 22.23 -11.63
C MET A 116 2.12 22.65 -11.92
N ARG A 117 2.39 23.76 -12.64
CA ARG A 117 3.75 24.25 -12.88
C ARG A 117 4.43 24.76 -11.61
N HIS A 118 3.64 25.24 -10.66
CA HIS A 118 4.14 25.83 -9.42
C HIS A 118 4.17 24.82 -8.26
N LEU A 119 3.56 23.64 -8.40
CA LEU A 119 3.52 22.63 -7.34
C LEU A 119 4.78 21.74 -7.34
N GLU A 120 5.40 21.62 -6.17
CA GLU A 120 6.45 20.64 -5.90
C GLU A 120 5.98 19.61 -4.87
N GLY A 121 6.53 18.40 -4.96
CA GLY A 121 6.20 17.27 -4.10
C GLY A 121 5.47 16.15 -4.84
N ALA A 122 4.78 15.31 -4.06
CA ALA A 122 4.01 14.18 -4.55
C ALA A 122 2.54 14.39 -4.17
N TYR A 123 1.65 14.34 -5.15
CA TYR A 123 0.23 14.66 -4.99
C TYR A 123 -0.67 13.88 -5.97
N ALA A 124 -1.90 13.65 -5.57
CA ALA A 124 -3.04 13.32 -6.42
C ALA A 124 -4.16 14.30 -6.07
N LEU A 125 -4.66 15.02 -7.07
CA LEU A 125 -5.58 16.14 -6.90
C LEU A 125 -6.84 15.93 -7.73
N ILE A 126 -7.98 16.32 -7.19
CA ILE A 126 -9.23 16.49 -7.95
C ILE A 126 -9.77 17.89 -7.67
N PHE A 127 -9.94 18.66 -8.74
CA PHE A 127 -10.44 20.03 -8.74
C PHE A 127 -11.92 20.06 -9.14
N LYS A 128 -12.70 20.88 -8.43
CA LYS A 128 -14.07 21.28 -8.77
C LYS A 128 -14.17 22.80 -8.69
N SER A 129 -14.99 23.41 -9.53
CA SER A 129 -15.18 24.86 -9.51
C SER A 129 -16.61 25.25 -9.85
N ARG A 130 -17.08 26.36 -9.30
CA ARG A 130 -18.38 26.95 -9.65
C ARG A 130 -18.37 27.65 -11.01
N HIS A 131 -17.20 28.08 -11.50
CA HIS A 131 -17.03 28.68 -12.83
C HIS A 131 -17.13 27.64 -13.96
N TYR A 132 -16.87 26.37 -13.64
CA TYR A 132 -16.91 25.24 -14.57
C TYR A 132 -17.90 24.17 -14.06
N PRO A 133 -19.22 24.45 -14.08
CA PRO A 133 -20.21 23.53 -13.54
C PRO A 133 -20.17 22.19 -14.27
N ASN A 134 -20.29 21.09 -13.52
CA ASN A 134 -20.25 19.72 -14.02
C ASN A 134 -18.92 19.27 -14.66
N GLU A 135 -17.84 20.04 -14.45
CA GLU A 135 -16.50 19.64 -14.85
C GLU A 135 -15.67 19.20 -13.63
N LEU A 136 -14.82 18.19 -13.82
CA LEU A 136 -13.79 17.80 -12.86
C LEU A 136 -12.46 17.68 -13.56
N ILE A 137 -11.39 18.10 -12.89
CA ILE A 137 -10.04 17.86 -13.37
C ILE A 137 -9.25 17.12 -12.32
N ALA A 138 -8.64 16.03 -12.74
CA ALA A 138 -7.84 15.18 -11.89
C ALA A 138 -6.40 15.11 -12.43
N CYS A 139 -5.41 15.16 -11.55
CA CYS A 139 -4.02 15.04 -11.93
C CYS A 139 -3.21 14.38 -10.82
N LYS A 140 -2.07 13.78 -11.18
CA LYS A 140 -1.17 13.17 -10.18
C LYS A 140 0.31 13.28 -10.52
N ARG A 141 1.11 13.20 -9.46
CA ARG A 141 2.56 13.03 -9.46
C ARG A 141 2.93 12.25 -8.19
N GLY A 142 3.43 11.04 -8.29
CA GLY A 142 3.87 10.25 -7.13
C GLY A 142 2.78 9.67 -6.20
N SER A 143 1.50 10.08 -6.28
CA SER A 143 0.40 9.49 -5.50
C SER A 143 -0.61 8.73 -6.39
N PRO A 144 -1.14 7.55 -6.01
CA PRO A 144 -2.11 6.80 -6.82
C PRO A 144 -3.39 7.58 -7.15
N LEU A 145 -3.87 7.39 -8.39
CA LEU A 145 -5.14 7.93 -8.87
C LEU A 145 -5.63 7.09 -10.06
N LEU A 146 -6.92 6.77 -10.10
CA LEU A 146 -7.53 5.96 -11.14
C LEU A 146 -8.94 6.45 -11.48
N LEU A 147 -9.35 6.16 -12.72
CA LEU A 147 -10.64 6.50 -13.28
C LEU A 147 -11.44 5.22 -13.56
N GLY A 148 -12.56 5.02 -12.86
CA GLY A 148 -13.59 4.04 -13.16
C GLY A 148 -14.62 4.57 -14.15
N VAL A 149 -15.08 3.70 -15.05
CA VAL A 149 -16.10 4.05 -16.06
C VAL A 149 -17.24 3.03 -16.03
N LYS A 150 -18.48 3.52 -15.91
CA LYS A 150 -19.70 2.73 -16.04
C LYS A 150 -20.61 3.36 -17.09
N GLU A 151 -21.05 2.56 -18.06
CA GLU A 151 -22.02 2.98 -19.08
C GLU A 151 -23.43 2.58 -18.61
N LEU A 152 -24.39 3.49 -18.73
CA LEU A 152 -25.75 3.29 -18.18
C LEU A 152 -26.68 2.46 -19.10
N ASN A 153 -26.20 1.99 -20.26
CA ASN A 153 -26.99 1.20 -21.21
C ASN A 153 -26.78 -0.33 -21.11
N ASP A 154 -25.99 -0.83 -20.14
CA ASP A 154 -25.64 -2.26 -20.00
C ASP A 154 -26.72 -3.11 -19.26
N ASP A 155 -28.01 -2.75 -19.36
CA ASP A 155 -29.11 -3.66 -19.03
C ASP A 155 -29.43 -4.49 -20.28
N VAL A 156 -28.70 -5.61 -20.50
CA VAL A 156 -29.10 -6.89 -21.14
C VAL A 156 -27.84 -7.69 -21.57
N CYS A 157 -27.60 -8.79 -20.86
CA CYS A 157 -27.09 -10.12 -21.24
C CYS A 157 -26.06 -10.36 -22.39
N ASN A 158 -25.19 -11.34 -22.09
CA ASN A 158 -24.56 -12.34 -22.99
C ASN A 158 -23.31 -11.95 -23.81
N GLY A 159 -22.16 -12.41 -23.34
CA GLY A 159 -21.33 -13.41 -24.04
C GLY A 159 -21.00 -13.20 -25.53
N SER A 160 -20.85 -11.96 -26.02
CA SER A 160 -20.43 -11.71 -27.40
C SER A 160 -19.34 -10.64 -27.48
N ALA A 161 -18.48 -10.81 -28.48
CA ALA A 161 -17.11 -10.31 -28.51
C ALA A 161 -17.00 -8.77 -28.55
N PHE A 162 -16.19 -8.29 -27.62
CA PHE A 162 -15.39 -7.07 -27.62
C PHE A 162 -15.04 -6.53 -29.01
N HIS A 163 -15.59 -5.36 -29.40
CA HIS A 163 -14.94 -4.56 -30.44
C HIS A 163 -14.92 -3.03 -30.29
N ASP A 164 -15.65 -2.40 -29.34
CA ASP A 164 -15.69 -0.92 -29.27
C ASP A 164 -15.14 -0.25 -27.98
N ALA A 165 -14.49 -1.00 -27.09
CA ALA A 165 -13.93 -0.45 -25.85
C ALA A 165 -12.55 0.24 -26.03
N LYS A 166 -12.26 0.86 -27.17
CA LYS A 166 -10.90 1.38 -27.44
C LYS A 166 -10.64 2.83 -27.06
N PHE A 167 -11.64 3.71 -26.98
CA PHE A 167 -11.38 5.12 -26.69
C PHE A 167 -12.46 5.79 -25.84
N LEU A 168 -12.00 6.53 -24.84
CA LEU A 168 -12.81 7.47 -24.06
C LEU A 168 -13.12 8.69 -24.93
N SER A 169 -14.18 8.65 -25.77
CA SER A 169 -14.63 9.84 -26.53
C SER A 169 -16.09 9.75 -26.99
N LYS A 170 -16.81 10.86 -26.75
CA LYS A 170 -18.03 11.42 -27.42
C LYS A 170 -19.12 10.47 -27.95
N ASN A 171 -19.40 9.36 -27.29
CA ASN A 171 -20.68 8.71 -27.52
C ASN A 171 -21.69 9.31 -26.53
N GLY A 172 -22.78 9.90 -27.05
CA GLY A 172 -23.83 10.60 -26.29
C GLY A 172 -24.66 9.73 -25.35
N ASN A 173 -24.08 8.63 -24.85
CA ASN A 173 -24.69 7.78 -23.86
C ASN A 173 -24.36 8.33 -22.46
N PRO A 174 -25.32 8.32 -21.52
CA PRO A 174 -25.05 8.74 -20.16
C PRO A 174 -24.04 7.77 -19.49
N LYS A 175 -23.06 8.36 -18.79
CA LYS A 175 -21.93 7.64 -18.17
C LYS A 175 -21.78 8.08 -16.72
N GLU A 176 -21.47 7.13 -15.85
CA GLU A 176 -20.98 7.40 -14.49
C GLU A 176 -19.45 7.26 -14.50
N LEU A 177 -18.76 8.29 -14.00
CA LEU A 177 -17.31 8.40 -13.99
C LEU A 177 -16.84 8.56 -12.56
N PHE A 178 -15.93 7.69 -12.13
CA PHE A 178 -15.48 7.60 -10.74
C PHE A 178 -13.98 7.88 -10.67
N LEU A 179 -13.57 8.92 -9.96
CA LEU A 179 -12.17 9.18 -9.67
C LEU A 179 -11.88 8.71 -8.24
N SER A 180 -10.83 7.92 -8.06
CA SER A 180 -10.43 7.43 -6.73
C SER A 180 -8.91 7.30 -6.63
N SER A 181 -8.37 7.40 -5.43
CA SER A 181 -6.99 7.00 -5.14
C SER A 181 -6.83 5.48 -4.98
N ASP A 182 -7.92 4.74 -4.78
CA ASP A 182 -7.93 3.29 -4.54
C ASP A 182 -9.08 2.60 -5.29
N ALA A 183 -8.81 1.43 -5.86
CA ALA A 183 -9.76 0.62 -6.62
C ALA A 183 -10.93 0.12 -5.76
N ASN A 184 -10.72 -0.04 -4.46
CA ASN A 184 -11.73 -0.51 -3.51
C ASN A 184 -12.98 0.38 -3.48
N ALA A 185 -12.84 1.68 -3.70
CA ALA A 185 -13.97 2.62 -3.73
C ALA A 185 -14.74 2.62 -5.07
N ILE A 186 -14.22 1.94 -6.10
CA ILE A 186 -14.81 1.90 -7.44
C ILE A 186 -15.44 0.54 -7.74
N ILE A 187 -14.91 -0.53 -7.15
CA ILE A 187 -15.24 -1.91 -7.55
C ILE A 187 -16.72 -2.27 -7.42
N GLU A 188 -17.45 -1.65 -6.49
CA GLU A 188 -18.90 -1.85 -6.34
C GLU A 188 -19.71 -1.21 -7.48
N HIS A 189 -19.11 -0.24 -8.19
CA HIS A 189 -19.74 0.45 -9.32
C HIS A 189 -19.24 -0.10 -10.66
N THR A 190 -17.95 -0.37 -10.82
CA THR A 190 -17.38 -0.86 -12.08
C THR A 190 -16.02 -1.54 -11.90
N LYS A 191 -15.76 -2.55 -12.73
CA LYS A 191 -14.43 -3.19 -12.87
C LYS A 191 -13.58 -2.56 -13.97
N LYS A 192 -14.16 -1.70 -14.82
CA LYS A 192 -13.48 -1.04 -15.93
C LYS A 192 -12.76 0.20 -15.40
N VAL A 193 -11.44 0.14 -15.28
CA VAL A 193 -10.63 1.23 -14.72
C VAL A 193 -9.45 1.61 -15.59
N LEU A 194 -9.02 2.85 -15.47
CA LEU A 194 -7.80 3.41 -16.05
C LEU A 194 -6.91 3.93 -14.94
N VAL A 195 -5.68 3.43 -14.85
CA VAL A 195 -4.67 3.94 -13.92
C VAL A 195 -4.02 5.18 -14.54
N ILE A 196 -4.17 6.31 -13.86
CA ILE A 196 -3.62 7.60 -14.30
C ILE A 196 -2.11 7.57 -13.99
N GLU A 197 -1.30 8.05 -14.94
CA GLU A 197 0.16 8.12 -14.81
C GLU A 197 0.63 9.50 -14.35
N ASP A 198 1.88 9.57 -13.91
CA ASP A 198 2.47 10.84 -13.49
C ASP A 198 2.55 11.85 -14.64
N GLY A 199 2.12 13.07 -14.35
CA GLY A 199 2.04 14.13 -15.36
C GLY A 199 0.83 14.00 -16.29
N GLU A 200 -0.07 13.03 -16.10
CA GLU A 200 -1.35 13.03 -16.80
C GLU A 200 -2.39 13.90 -16.08
N VAL A 201 -3.17 14.62 -16.89
CA VAL A 201 -4.29 15.45 -16.46
C VAL A 201 -5.55 14.94 -17.13
N VAL A 202 -6.47 14.42 -16.33
CA VAL A 202 -7.77 13.91 -16.76
C VAL A 202 -8.81 14.98 -16.58
N HIS A 203 -9.47 15.38 -17.66
CA HIS A 203 -10.54 16.37 -17.65
C HIS A 203 -11.86 15.70 -18.02
N LEU A 204 -12.79 15.70 -17.05
CA LEU A 204 -14.16 15.22 -17.19
C LEU A 204 -15.05 16.41 -17.54
N LYS A 205 -15.72 16.36 -18.69
CA LYS A 205 -16.60 17.43 -19.18
C LYS A 205 -17.71 16.83 -20.04
N GLU A 206 -18.96 17.19 -19.76
CA GLU A 206 -20.15 16.78 -20.55
C GLU A 206 -20.22 15.26 -20.77
N GLY A 207 -19.87 14.46 -19.76
CA GLY A 207 -19.83 12.99 -19.85
C GLY A 207 -18.66 12.43 -20.70
N GLY A 208 -17.84 13.30 -21.27
CA GLY A 208 -16.58 12.96 -21.94
C GLY A 208 -15.40 12.94 -20.98
N VAL A 209 -14.39 12.15 -21.34
CA VAL A 209 -13.10 12.11 -20.65
C VAL A 209 -12.02 12.48 -21.65
N SER A 210 -11.16 13.43 -21.31
CA SER A 210 -9.97 13.75 -22.08
C SER A 210 -8.74 13.64 -21.19
N ILE A 211 -7.66 13.07 -21.74
CA ILE A 211 -6.40 12.89 -21.01
C ILE A 211 -5.34 13.71 -21.73
N LEU A 212 -4.68 14.59 -20.97
CA LEU A 212 -3.66 15.51 -21.43
C LEU A 212 -2.35 15.15 -20.75
N LYS A 213 -1.23 15.22 -21.48
CA LYS A 213 0.10 15.06 -20.88
C LYS A 213 0.72 16.41 -20.55
N PHE A 214 1.08 16.58 -19.27
CA PHE A 214 1.81 17.72 -18.75
C PHE A 214 3.31 17.48 -18.88
N ASN A 215 3.99 18.33 -19.66
CA ASN A 215 5.45 18.33 -19.79
C ASN A 215 6.01 19.57 -19.09
N ASN A 216 6.73 19.38 -17.99
CA ASN A 216 7.30 20.46 -17.20
C ASN A 216 8.48 21.18 -17.92
N ASP A 217 9.18 20.48 -18.82
CA ASP A 217 10.42 20.96 -19.44
C ASP A 217 10.27 22.15 -20.41
N LYS A 218 9.05 22.48 -20.86
CA LYS A 218 8.84 23.56 -21.83
C LYS A 218 8.85 24.98 -21.22
N GLY A 219 8.97 25.12 -19.90
CA GLY A 219 8.93 26.42 -19.21
C GLY A 219 10.27 27.17 -19.09
N ARG A 220 11.41 26.56 -19.43
CA ARG A 220 12.73 27.21 -19.31
C ARG A 220 13.13 28.10 -20.49
N ASN A 221 12.51 27.91 -21.66
CA ASN A 221 12.65 28.81 -22.80
C ASN A 221 11.30 29.51 -22.95
N GLY A 222 11.27 30.85 -22.80
CA GLY A 222 10.06 31.68 -22.66
C GLY A 222 9.13 31.73 -23.87
N ASP A 223 8.71 30.58 -24.38
CA ASP A 223 7.79 30.45 -25.49
C ASP A 223 6.40 30.07 -24.96
N SER A 224 5.64 31.14 -24.70
CA SER A 224 4.19 31.33 -24.75
C SER A 224 3.23 30.19 -24.32
N LEU A 225 2.14 30.60 -23.65
CA LEU A 225 0.94 29.84 -23.25
C LEU A 225 0.18 29.10 -24.40
N SER A 226 0.80 28.92 -25.57
CA SER A 226 0.19 28.48 -26.82
C SER A 226 0.47 27.01 -27.19
N ALA A 227 1.35 26.30 -26.49
CA ALA A 227 1.60 24.89 -26.74
C ALA A 227 0.42 24.02 -26.23
N ARG A 228 -0.47 23.63 -27.14
CA ARG A 228 -1.57 22.69 -26.83
C ARG A 228 -1.00 21.41 -26.21
N PRO A 229 -1.42 21.01 -25.01
CA PRO A 229 -0.99 19.75 -24.42
C PRO A 229 -1.43 18.59 -25.31
N ALA A 230 -0.53 17.62 -25.49
CA ALA A 230 -0.82 16.46 -26.33
C ALA A 230 -1.90 15.60 -25.67
N SER A 231 -2.93 15.23 -26.43
CA SER A 231 -3.93 14.26 -25.98
C SER A 231 -3.33 12.86 -25.97
N VAL A 232 -3.63 12.10 -24.93
CA VAL A 232 -3.16 10.72 -24.76
C VAL A 232 -4.34 9.78 -24.89
N GLN A 233 -4.15 8.69 -25.63
CA GLN A 233 -5.10 7.58 -25.67
C GLN A 233 -4.60 6.46 -24.76
N ARG A 234 -5.46 5.99 -23.85
CA ARG A 234 -5.16 4.94 -22.87
C ARG A 234 -6.27 3.89 -22.91
N ALA A 235 -5.88 2.63 -22.81
CA ALA A 235 -6.82 1.52 -22.76
C ALA A 235 -7.36 1.35 -21.33
N LEU A 236 -8.63 0.95 -21.23
CA LEU A 236 -9.22 0.51 -19.97
C LEU A 236 -8.67 -0.87 -19.62
N SER A 237 -8.40 -1.06 -18.34
CA SER A 237 -8.07 -2.35 -17.72
C SER A 237 -9.28 -2.89 -16.96
N ILE A 238 -9.37 -4.22 -16.82
CA ILE A 238 -10.41 -4.88 -16.03
C ILE A 238 -9.77 -5.34 -14.73
N LEU A 239 -10.33 -4.90 -13.61
CA LEU A 239 -9.92 -5.37 -12.28
C LEU A 239 -10.32 -6.84 -12.10
N GLU A 240 -9.36 -7.67 -11.67
CA GLU A 240 -9.61 -9.07 -11.27
C GLU A 240 -10.20 -9.19 -9.85
N MET A 241 -10.39 -8.06 -9.16
CA MET A 241 -10.92 -8.00 -7.80
C MET A 241 -12.43 -8.24 -7.77
N GLU A 242 -12.90 -8.91 -6.72
CA GLU A 242 -14.31 -9.17 -6.47
C GLU A 242 -14.81 -8.39 -5.25
N VAL A 243 -16.08 -7.97 -5.27
CA VAL A 243 -16.68 -7.12 -4.22
C VAL A 243 -16.70 -7.83 -2.86
N GLU A 244 -16.81 -9.16 -2.84
CA GLU A 244 -16.76 -9.97 -1.62
C GLU A 244 -15.42 -9.84 -0.89
N GLN A 245 -14.33 -9.54 -1.59
CA GLN A 245 -13.01 -9.36 -0.99
C GLN A 245 -12.95 -8.11 -0.10
N ILE A 246 -13.76 -7.08 -0.39
CA ILE A 246 -13.82 -5.84 0.40
C ILE A 246 -14.96 -5.83 1.43
N ASN A 247 -15.82 -6.86 1.47
CA ASN A 247 -16.88 -7.00 2.46
C ASN A 247 -16.39 -7.79 3.69
N LYS A 248 -16.88 -7.46 4.90
CA LYS A 248 -16.58 -8.23 6.12
C LYS A 248 -17.20 -9.64 6.13
N GLY A 249 -18.27 -9.84 5.34
CA GLY A 249 -19.01 -11.10 5.32
C GLY A 249 -19.55 -11.47 6.70
N LYS A 250 -19.22 -12.67 7.18
CA LYS A 250 -19.66 -13.18 8.48
C LYS A 250 -18.87 -12.65 9.69
N TYR A 251 -17.82 -11.86 9.48
CA TYR A 251 -16.92 -11.42 10.54
C TYR A 251 -17.26 -10.01 11.04
N LYS A 252 -16.91 -9.72 12.29
CA LYS A 252 -17.19 -8.41 12.91
C LYS A 252 -16.21 -7.32 12.44
N HIS A 253 -14.95 -7.71 12.21
CA HIS A 253 -13.87 -6.81 11.83
C HIS A 253 -13.12 -7.37 10.61
N TYR A 254 -12.55 -6.48 9.79
CA TYR A 254 -11.70 -6.87 8.65
C TYR A 254 -10.49 -7.70 9.09
N MET A 255 -9.77 -7.24 10.13
CA MET A 255 -8.63 -7.99 10.67
C MET A 255 -9.02 -9.42 11.10
N GLN A 256 -10.22 -9.61 11.67
CA GLN A 256 -10.70 -10.95 12.02
C GLN A 256 -10.93 -11.82 10.78
N LYS A 257 -11.59 -11.26 9.75
CA LYS A 257 -11.78 -11.93 8.45
C LYS A 257 -10.42 -12.34 7.87
N GLU A 258 -9.49 -11.39 7.80
CA GLU A 258 -8.19 -11.56 7.15
C GLU A 258 -7.30 -12.58 7.86
N ILE A 259 -7.34 -12.65 9.20
CA ILE A 259 -6.70 -13.72 9.99
C ILE A 259 -7.27 -15.09 9.60
N HIS A 260 -8.58 -15.20 9.47
CA HIS A 260 -9.26 -16.47 9.17
C HIS A 260 -9.18 -16.88 7.69
N GLU A 261 -8.88 -15.94 6.79
CA GLU A 261 -8.64 -16.18 5.35
C GLU A 261 -7.19 -16.59 5.02
N GLN A 262 -6.32 -16.69 6.02
CA GLN A 262 -4.92 -17.10 5.81
C GLN A 262 -4.77 -18.45 5.09
N PRO A 263 -5.56 -19.51 5.37
CA PRO A 263 -5.46 -20.76 4.61
C PRO A 263 -5.72 -20.57 3.11
N GLU A 264 -6.75 -19.80 2.75
CA GLU A 264 -7.17 -19.56 1.36
C GLU A 264 -6.23 -18.60 0.64
N SER A 265 -5.78 -17.54 1.31
CA SER A 265 -4.81 -16.58 0.75
C SER A 265 -3.45 -17.22 0.52
N LEU A 266 -2.97 -18.11 1.40
CA LEU A 266 -1.74 -18.86 1.16
C LEU A 266 -1.88 -19.88 0.03
N THR A 267 -3.02 -20.56 -0.07
CA THR A 267 -3.31 -21.44 -1.21
C THR A 267 -3.24 -20.66 -2.52
N THR A 268 -3.78 -19.44 -2.54
CA THR A 268 -3.76 -18.53 -3.69
C THR A 268 -2.36 -18.00 -3.98
N THR A 269 -1.60 -17.67 -2.93
CA THR A 269 -0.19 -17.25 -3.01
C THR A 269 0.69 -18.30 -3.67
N MET A 270 0.44 -19.59 -3.43
CA MET A 270 1.22 -20.71 -3.97
C MET A 270 0.71 -21.21 -5.34
N ARG A 271 -0.50 -20.80 -5.74
CA ARG A 271 -1.19 -21.30 -6.94
C ARG A 271 -0.33 -21.07 -8.19
N GLY A 272 -0.10 -22.14 -8.94
CA GLY A 272 0.70 -22.11 -10.18
C GLY A 272 2.21 -21.89 -9.98
N ARG A 273 2.69 -21.75 -8.73
CA ARG A 273 4.10 -21.50 -8.40
C ARG A 273 4.78 -22.72 -7.80
N LEU A 274 4.07 -23.48 -6.95
CA LEU A 274 4.55 -24.76 -6.45
C LEU A 274 4.11 -25.89 -7.37
N LEU A 275 5.08 -26.66 -7.87
CA LEU A 275 4.82 -27.80 -8.75
C LEU A 275 5.13 -29.09 -8.01
N ARG A 276 4.08 -29.89 -7.76
CA ARG A 276 4.21 -31.30 -7.39
C ARG A 276 4.78 -32.00 -8.62
N GLY A 277 6.06 -32.33 -8.60
CA GLY A 277 6.67 -33.08 -9.69
C GLY A 277 5.90 -34.37 -9.97
N GLY A 278 5.88 -34.83 -11.23
CA GLY A 278 5.32 -36.15 -11.56
C GLY A 278 6.21 -37.28 -11.06
N SER A 279 5.82 -38.55 -11.28
CA SER A 279 6.56 -39.73 -10.79
C SER A 279 8.06 -39.77 -11.15
N CYS A 280 8.49 -39.02 -12.17
CA CYS A 280 9.89 -38.94 -12.62
C CYS A 280 10.46 -37.50 -12.61
N LYS A 281 9.78 -36.50 -12.04
CA LYS A 281 10.27 -35.11 -11.98
C LYS A 281 10.34 -34.65 -10.53
N ALA A 282 11.44 -33.99 -10.15
CA ALA A 282 11.58 -33.38 -8.83
C ALA A 282 10.53 -32.27 -8.62
N LYS A 283 10.15 -32.03 -7.37
CA LYS A 283 9.31 -30.89 -6.99
C LYS A 283 10.07 -29.59 -7.30
N THR A 284 9.37 -28.59 -7.80
CA THR A 284 10.02 -27.33 -8.19
C THR A 284 9.15 -26.11 -7.90
N VAL A 285 9.78 -24.94 -7.94
CA VAL A 285 9.16 -23.64 -7.73
C VAL A 285 9.38 -22.79 -8.97
N LEU A 286 8.30 -22.23 -9.51
CA LEU A 286 8.33 -21.32 -10.65
C LEU A 286 7.74 -19.97 -10.24
N LEU A 287 8.60 -18.96 -10.16
CA LEU A 287 8.19 -17.57 -9.97
C LEU A 287 8.27 -16.85 -11.31
N GLY A 288 7.15 -16.80 -12.04
CA GLY A 288 7.10 -16.28 -13.41
C GLY A 288 7.73 -14.89 -13.57
N GLY A 289 7.43 -13.99 -12.63
CA GLY A 289 7.99 -12.63 -12.63
C GLY A 289 9.51 -12.54 -12.39
N LEU A 290 10.16 -13.61 -11.94
CA LEU A 290 11.61 -13.67 -11.72
C LEU A 290 12.35 -14.53 -12.74
N LYS A 291 11.64 -15.20 -13.65
CA LYS A 291 12.21 -16.22 -14.56
C LYS A 291 13.44 -15.71 -15.32
N ASP A 292 13.37 -14.50 -15.85
CA ASP A 292 14.44 -13.92 -16.67
C ASP A 292 15.59 -13.34 -15.84
N HIS A 293 15.38 -13.14 -14.53
CA HIS A 293 16.34 -12.50 -13.62
C HIS A 293 16.97 -13.48 -12.63
N LEU A 294 16.43 -14.69 -12.47
CA LEU A 294 16.88 -15.66 -11.46
C LEU A 294 18.37 -16.01 -11.57
N LYS A 295 18.91 -16.07 -12.79
CA LYS A 295 20.34 -16.30 -13.03
C LYS A 295 21.21 -15.15 -12.50
N THR A 296 20.74 -13.91 -12.62
CA THR A 296 21.43 -12.72 -12.10
C THR A 296 21.36 -12.68 -10.58
N ILE A 297 20.19 -12.97 -10.00
CA ILE A 297 20.00 -13.05 -8.54
C ILE A 297 20.97 -14.08 -7.93
N ARG A 298 21.10 -15.26 -8.53
CA ARG A 298 22.04 -16.30 -8.09
C ARG A 298 23.53 -15.90 -8.15
N ARG A 299 23.88 -14.91 -8.99
CA ARG A 299 25.25 -14.38 -9.12
C ARG A 299 25.51 -13.18 -8.21
N SER A 300 24.49 -12.69 -7.51
CA SER A 300 24.63 -11.55 -6.61
C SER A 300 25.50 -11.92 -5.42
N ARG A 301 26.33 -11.00 -4.95
CA ARG A 301 27.21 -11.24 -3.80
C ARG A 301 26.51 -11.03 -2.47
N ARG A 302 25.38 -10.35 -2.49
CA ARG A 302 24.55 -10.05 -1.32
C ARG A 302 23.11 -9.82 -1.76
N ILE A 303 22.18 -10.27 -0.93
CA ILE A 303 20.75 -9.94 -1.04
C ILE A 303 20.40 -8.99 0.09
N VAL A 304 19.81 -7.86 -0.22
CA VAL A 304 19.40 -6.84 0.76
C VAL A 304 17.88 -6.79 0.80
N PHE A 305 17.28 -7.14 1.94
CA PHE A 305 15.85 -6.94 2.15
C PHE A 305 15.59 -5.54 2.69
N ILE A 306 14.66 -4.83 2.03
CA ILE A 306 14.28 -3.46 2.36
C ILE A 306 12.76 -3.42 2.55
N GLY A 307 12.32 -2.89 3.69
CA GLY A 307 10.90 -2.74 4.00
C GLY A 307 10.69 -1.98 5.31
N CYS A 308 9.43 -1.79 5.68
CA CYS A 308 9.03 -1.12 6.93
C CYS A 308 8.05 -1.99 7.74
N GLY A 309 8.07 -1.84 9.07
CA GLY A 309 7.09 -2.47 9.98
C GLY A 309 6.93 -3.98 9.79
N THR A 310 5.70 -4.45 9.68
CA THR A 310 5.37 -5.87 9.48
C THR A 310 6.04 -6.47 8.23
N SER A 311 6.23 -5.71 7.14
CA SER A 311 6.93 -6.23 5.95
C SER A 311 8.43 -6.44 6.17
N TYR A 312 9.06 -5.61 7.01
CA TYR A 312 10.44 -5.85 7.47
C TYR A 312 10.50 -7.13 8.34
N ASN A 313 9.54 -7.31 9.26
CA ASN A 313 9.46 -8.53 10.08
C ASN A 313 9.25 -9.79 9.22
N ALA A 314 8.46 -9.72 8.15
CA ALA A 314 8.27 -10.84 7.23
C ALA A 314 9.60 -11.23 6.56
N ALA A 315 10.38 -10.24 6.15
CA ALA A 315 11.68 -10.47 5.53
C ALA A 315 12.69 -11.04 6.53
N LEU A 316 12.65 -10.57 7.78
CA LEU A 316 13.44 -11.13 8.88
C LEU A 316 13.08 -12.60 9.15
N ALA A 317 11.79 -12.96 9.08
CA ALA A 317 11.34 -14.35 9.23
C ALA A 317 11.85 -15.26 8.10
N ALA A 318 11.98 -14.71 6.88
CA ALA A 318 12.46 -15.44 5.71
C ALA A 318 14.00 -15.45 5.57
N ARG A 319 14.72 -14.62 6.33
CA ARG A 319 16.18 -14.55 6.26
C ARG A 319 16.88 -15.90 6.45
N PRO A 320 16.59 -16.72 7.48
CA PRO A 320 17.36 -17.93 7.73
C PRO A 320 17.22 -18.96 6.60
N ILE A 321 16.00 -19.13 6.05
CA ILE A 321 15.77 -20.07 4.94
C ILE A 321 16.44 -19.59 3.65
N LEU A 322 16.50 -18.27 3.42
CA LEU A 322 17.19 -17.72 2.27
C LEU A 322 18.70 -17.90 2.37
N GLU A 323 19.31 -17.60 3.53
CA GLU A 323 20.73 -17.86 3.79
C GLU A 323 21.04 -19.36 3.65
N GLU A 324 20.22 -20.23 4.24
CA GLU A 324 20.36 -21.70 4.18
C GLU A 324 20.34 -22.21 2.74
N LEU A 325 19.36 -21.81 1.93
CA LEU A 325 19.15 -22.36 0.59
C LEU A 325 20.00 -21.69 -0.48
N SER A 326 20.19 -20.38 -0.42
CA SER A 326 20.97 -19.64 -1.42
C SER A 326 22.48 -19.71 -1.17
N GLY A 327 22.92 -19.74 0.10
CA GLY A 327 24.32 -19.54 0.47
C GLY A 327 24.84 -18.11 0.21
N VAL A 328 23.95 -17.17 -0.15
CA VAL A 328 24.28 -15.76 -0.37
C VAL A 328 24.08 -15.00 0.94
N PRO A 329 25.00 -14.09 1.33
CA PRO A 329 24.79 -13.20 2.46
C PRO A 329 23.49 -12.39 2.34
N VAL A 330 22.68 -12.40 3.39
CA VAL A 330 21.43 -11.64 3.47
C VAL A 330 21.57 -10.50 4.48
N THR A 331 21.29 -9.29 4.06
CA THR A 331 21.27 -8.08 4.90
C THR A 331 19.85 -7.56 5.03
N MET A 332 19.52 -7.01 6.19
CA MET A 332 18.21 -6.45 6.51
C MET A 332 18.36 -4.95 6.69
N GLU A 333 17.54 -4.16 6.00
CA GLU A 333 17.52 -2.71 6.11
C GLU A 333 16.09 -2.22 6.35
N ILE A 334 15.92 -1.35 7.36
CA ILE A 334 14.71 -0.54 7.49
C ILE A 334 14.86 0.60 6.50
N ALA A 335 13.84 0.83 5.66
CA ALA A 335 13.98 1.72 4.50
C ALA A 335 14.38 3.16 4.86
N SER A 336 13.81 3.72 5.94
CA SER A 336 14.16 5.06 6.42
C SER A 336 15.62 5.14 6.88
N ASP A 337 16.06 4.18 7.67
CA ASP A 337 17.41 4.15 8.25
C ASP A 337 18.50 3.90 7.18
N LEU A 338 18.17 3.17 6.10
CA LEU A 338 19.02 3.06 4.91
C LEU A 338 19.25 4.43 4.25
N LEU A 339 18.19 5.22 4.11
CA LEU A 339 18.23 6.55 3.50
C LEU A 339 18.99 7.54 4.38
N ASP A 340 18.69 7.57 5.67
CA ASP A 340 19.32 8.48 6.64
C ASP A 340 20.84 8.30 6.71
N ARG A 341 21.29 7.04 6.65
CA ARG A 341 22.72 6.71 6.67
C ARG A 341 23.38 6.75 5.29
N GLN A 342 22.60 6.86 4.22
CA GLN A 342 23.05 6.61 2.85
C GLN A 342 23.84 5.29 2.76
N GLY A 343 23.22 4.21 3.26
CA GLY A 343 23.89 2.92 3.41
C GLY A 343 24.37 2.36 2.07
N PRO A 344 25.55 1.71 2.02
CA PRO A 344 26.20 1.34 0.77
C PRO A 344 25.42 0.25 0.01
N ILE A 345 25.02 0.57 -1.21
CA ILE A 345 24.42 -0.33 -2.20
C ILE A 345 25.34 -0.44 -3.41
N TYR A 346 25.55 -1.66 -3.91
CA TYR A 346 26.46 -1.96 -5.02
C TYR A 346 25.73 -2.59 -6.19
N ARG A 347 26.32 -2.47 -7.39
CA ARG A 347 25.79 -3.07 -8.63
C ARG A 347 25.67 -4.60 -8.60
N GLU A 348 26.43 -5.26 -7.72
CA GLU A 348 26.42 -6.72 -7.54
C GLU A 348 25.39 -7.18 -6.48
N ASP A 349 24.65 -6.25 -5.88
CA ASP A 349 23.58 -6.58 -4.94
C ASP A 349 22.27 -6.90 -5.68
N THR A 350 21.48 -7.79 -5.08
CA THR A 350 20.04 -7.87 -5.33
C THR A 350 19.30 -7.24 -4.16
N ALA A 351 18.56 -6.16 -4.40
CA ALA A 351 17.72 -5.51 -3.39
C ALA A 351 16.27 -5.97 -3.55
N VAL A 352 15.69 -6.52 -2.48
CA VAL A 352 14.33 -7.04 -2.46
C VAL A 352 13.46 -6.12 -1.60
N PHE A 353 12.52 -5.44 -2.24
CA PHE A 353 11.58 -4.51 -1.62
C PHE A 353 10.30 -5.24 -1.24
N VAL A 354 9.97 -5.22 0.04
CA VAL A 354 8.77 -5.90 0.57
C VAL A 354 7.77 -4.86 1.05
N SER A 355 6.63 -4.77 0.38
CA SER A 355 5.57 -3.82 0.74
C SER A 355 4.20 -4.36 0.33
N GLN A 356 3.25 -4.42 1.26
CA GLN A 356 1.88 -4.83 0.94
C GLN A 356 1.26 -3.89 -0.11
N SER A 357 1.30 -2.58 0.15
CA SER A 357 0.66 -1.57 -0.70
C SER A 357 1.44 -1.31 -1.99
N GLY A 358 2.76 -1.47 -1.95
CA GLY A 358 3.66 -1.05 -3.03
C GLY A 358 3.81 0.47 -3.15
N GLU A 359 3.36 1.22 -2.13
CA GLU A 359 3.30 2.70 -2.11
C GLU A 359 3.96 3.31 -0.86
N THR A 360 4.59 2.50 0.00
CA THR A 360 5.22 2.98 1.24
C THR A 360 6.34 3.97 0.92
N ALA A 361 6.21 5.22 1.37
CA ALA A 361 7.08 6.34 0.99
C ALA A 361 8.60 6.05 1.17
N ASP A 362 9.03 5.65 2.36
CA ASP A 362 10.45 5.37 2.61
C ASP A 362 10.97 4.21 1.75
N THR A 363 10.13 3.20 1.51
CA THR A 363 10.50 2.05 0.66
C THR A 363 10.59 2.45 -0.82
N LEU A 364 9.77 3.40 -1.26
CA LEU A 364 9.86 3.99 -2.61
C LEU A 364 11.13 4.82 -2.77
N LEU A 365 11.44 5.69 -1.81
CA LEU A 365 12.68 6.48 -1.84
C LEU A 365 13.92 5.56 -1.78
N ALA A 366 13.88 4.50 -0.97
CA ALA A 366 14.94 3.50 -0.93
C ALA A 366 15.07 2.74 -2.26
N LEU A 367 13.97 2.50 -2.97
CA LEU A 367 13.98 1.90 -4.31
C LEU A 367 14.68 2.81 -5.31
N GLU A 368 14.33 4.10 -5.34
CA GLU A 368 14.99 5.10 -6.19
C GLU A 368 16.50 5.17 -5.91
N TYR A 369 16.87 5.30 -4.63
CA TYR A 369 18.27 5.29 -4.21
C TYR A 369 19.02 4.02 -4.67
N THR A 370 18.39 2.86 -4.56
CA THR A 370 19.00 1.58 -4.94
C THR A 370 19.14 1.44 -6.47
N LEU A 371 18.15 1.93 -7.23
CA LEU A 371 18.20 1.98 -8.69
C LEU A 371 19.33 2.90 -9.18
N GLU A 372 19.51 4.07 -8.57
CA GLU A 372 20.61 5.00 -8.87
C GLU A 372 21.99 4.38 -8.62
N ASN A 373 22.11 3.54 -7.60
CA ASN A 373 23.33 2.77 -7.29
C ASN A 373 23.50 1.52 -8.18
N GLY A 374 22.52 1.23 -9.05
CA GLY A 374 22.62 0.22 -10.10
C GLY A 374 22.46 -1.24 -9.65
N ALA A 375 21.87 -1.49 -8.48
CA ALA A 375 21.60 -2.85 -8.01
C ALA A 375 20.35 -3.44 -8.68
N LEU A 376 20.26 -4.77 -8.69
CA LEU A 376 19.06 -5.46 -9.19
C LEU A 376 17.92 -5.35 -8.16
N CYS A 377 16.95 -4.49 -8.45
CA CYS A 377 15.75 -4.31 -7.63
C CYS A 377 14.64 -5.33 -7.95
N VAL A 378 14.12 -5.99 -6.91
CA VAL A 378 13.03 -6.98 -6.94
C VAL A 378 11.86 -6.53 -6.06
N GLY A 379 10.65 -6.45 -6.60
CA GLY A 379 9.45 -6.06 -5.84
C GLY A 379 8.64 -7.26 -5.34
N ILE A 380 8.35 -7.35 -4.05
CA ILE A 380 7.38 -8.29 -3.46
C ILE A 380 6.18 -7.48 -2.94
N THR A 381 5.09 -7.47 -3.70
CA THR A 381 3.94 -6.57 -3.46
C THR A 381 2.58 -7.26 -3.50
N ASN A 382 1.56 -6.68 -2.85
CA ASN A 382 0.18 -7.16 -2.91
C ASN A 382 -0.74 -6.30 -3.79
N THR A 383 -0.27 -5.16 -4.30
CA THR A 383 -1.06 -4.30 -5.19
C THR A 383 -0.51 -4.35 -6.60
N VAL A 384 -1.31 -4.87 -7.53
CA VAL A 384 -0.97 -4.92 -8.96
C VAL A 384 -0.84 -3.49 -9.50
N GLY A 385 0.24 -3.21 -10.22
CA GLY A 385 0.47 -1.90 -10.83
C GLY A 385 0.89 -0.78 -9.85
N SER A 386 1.16 -1.11 -8.59
CA SER A 386 1.75 -0.17 -7.62
C SER A 386 3.08 0.39 -8.09
N VAL A 387 3.50 1.53 -7.53
CA VAL A 387 4.73 2.23 -7.92
C VAL A 387 5.96 1.33 -7.72
N ILE A 388 6.08 0.63 -6.58
CA ILE A 388 7.18 -0.35 -6.38
C ILE A 388 7.14 -1.43 -7.45
N ALA A 389 5.97 -2.03 -7.72
CA ALA A 389 5.85 -3.10 -8.70
C ALA A 389 6.25 -2.68 -10.12
N ARG A 390 5.96 -1.42 -10.50
CA ARG A 390 6.31 -0.87 -11.82
C ARG A 390 7.78 -0.48 -11.95
N ASN A 391 8.38 0.04 -10.88
CA ASN A 391 9.73 0.61 -10.93
C ASN A 391 10.83 -0.42 -10.61
N THR A 392 10.49 -1.58 -10.04
CA THR A 392 11.44 -2.69 -9.89
C THR A 392 11.69 -3.44 -11.22
N HIS A 393 12.88 -4.00 -11.41
CA HIS A 393 13.23 -4.75 -12.63
C HIS A 393 12.41 -6.03 -12.81
N CYS A 394 12.06 -6.65 -11.69
CA CYS A 394 11.26 -7.87 -11.64
C CYS A 394 10.55 -7.97 -10.30
N GLY A 395 9.58 -8.86 -10.16
CA GLY A 395 8.83 -8.94 -8.92
C GLY A 395 7.91 -10.14 -8.80
N VAL A 396 7.33 -10.29 -7.63
CA VAL A 396 6.34 -11.31 -7.31
C VAL A 396 5.16 -10.65 -6.61
N HIS A 397 4.00 -10.71 -7.25
CA HIS A 397 2.75 -10.35 -6.60
C HIS A 397 2.38 -11.43 -5.58
N ILE A 398 2.22 -11.09 -4.30
CA ILE A 398 1.95 -12.11 -3.27
C ILE A 398 0.56 -12.77 -3.44
N ASN A 399 -0.41 -12.05 -4.02
CA ASN A 399 -1.76 -12.54 -4.31
C ASN A 399 -2.50 -13.03 -3.06
N ALA A 400 -2.47 -12.22 -1.99
CA ALA A 400 -3.19 -12.49 -0.74
C ALA A 400 -4.66 -12.00 -0.78
N GLY A 401 -5.07 -11.34 -1.88
CA GLY A 401 -6.30 -10.57 -1.97
C GLY A 401 -6.22 -9.24 -1.23
N CYS A 402 -7.30 -8.45 -1.28
CA CYS A 402 -7.34 -7.13 -0.64
C CYS A 402 -7.22 -7.25 0.90
N GLU A 403 -6.39 -6.41 1.51
CA GLU A 403 -6.23 -6.28 2.97
C GLU A 403 -6.70 -4.87 3.36
N ILE A 404 -7.81 -4.81 4.09
CA ILE A 404 -8.50 -3.60 4.53
C ILE A 404 -8.17 -3.31 6.00
N GLY A 405 -7.87 -4.34 6.80
CA GLY A 405 -7.37 -4.17 8.15
C GLY A 405 -6.10 -3.33 8.18
N VAL A 406 -6.05 -2.36 9.11
CA VAL A 406 -4.88 -1.48 9.26
C VAL A 406 -3.63 -2.28 9.66
N ALA A 407 -3.78 -3.19 10.61
CA ALA A 407 -2.72 -4.09 11.03
C ALA A 407 -2.63 -5.27 10.05
N SER A 408 -1.49 -5.37 9.35
CA SER A 408 -1.27 -6.44 8.36
C SER A 408 -1.27 -7.83 9.01
N THR A 409 -1.89 -8.81 8.33
CA THR A 409 -2.03 -10.20 8.81
C THR A 409 -1.76 -11.21 7.70
N LYS A 410 -2.68 -11.36 6.73
CA LYS A 410 -2.51 -12.28 5.61
C LYS A 410 -1.40 -11.84 4.66
N ALA A 411 -1.14 -10.54 4.52
CA ALA A 411 0.00 -10.10 3.72
C ALA A 411 1.34 -10.50 4.36
N TYR A 412 1.49 -10.45 5.70
CA TYR A 412 2.69 -10.93 6.41
C TYR A 412 2.98 -12.41 6.10
N THR A 413 2.00 -13.28 6.27
CA THR A 413 2.18 -14.72 6.04
C THR A 413 2.40 -15.04 4.56
N SER A 414 1.68 -14.40 3.65
CA SER A 414 1.91 -14.53 2.21
C SER A 414 3.28 -14.02 1.77
N GLN A 415 3.79 -12.93 2.35
CA GLN A 415 5.15 -12.41 2.09
C GLN A 415 6.21 -13.45 2.48
N ILE A 416 6.09 -14.06 3.66
CA ILE A 416 7.00 -15.12 4.12
C ILE A 416 6.99 -16.30 3.13
N VAL A 417 5.82 -16.75 2.71
CA VAL A 417 5.69 -17.87 1.76
C VAL A 417 6.30 -17.54 0.40
N VAL A 418 6.13 -16.32 -0.10
CA VAL A 418 6.78 -15.87 -1.35
C VAL A 418 8.29 -15.82 -1.20
N MET A 419 8.83 -15.33 -0.09
CA MET A 419 10.27 -15.28 0.14
C MET A 419 10.87 -16.68 0.37
N ALA A 420 10.12 -17.61 0.97
CA ALA A 420 10.49 -19.02 1.03
C ALA A 420 10.53 -19.65 -0.38
N MET A 421 9.54 -19.36 -1.23
CA MET A 421 9.56 -19.75 -2.65
C MET A 421 10.73 -19.13 -3.42
N LEU A 422 11.09 -17.88 -3.13
CA LEU A 422 12.28 -17.22 -3.68
C LEU A 422 13.55 -17.98 -3.29
N ALA A 423 13.71 -18.33 -2.01
CA ALA A 423 14.83 -19.13 -1.52
C ALA A 423 14.90 -20.50 -2.22
N LEU A 424 13.77 -21.18 -2.39
CA LEU A 424 13.66 -22.46 -3.09
C LEU A 424 14.00 -22.36 -4.58
N ALA A 425 13.67 -21.24 -5.23
CA ALA A 425 13.99 -20.98 -6.62
C ALA A 425 15.49 -20.69 -6.81
N ILE A 426 16.08 -19.85 -5.93
CA ILE A 426 17.51 -19.52 -5.97
C ILE A 426 18.35 -20.78 -5.72
N GLY A 427 18.03 -21.56 -4.69
CA GLY A 427 18.71 -22.83 -4.37
C GLY A 427 18.40 -24.00 -5.31
N GLY A 428 17.71 -23.74 -6.43
CA GLY A 428 17.21 -24.75 -7.38
C GLY A 428 18.26 -25.67 -7.99
N ASP A 429 19.49 -25.18 -8.16
CA ASP A 429 20.54 -25.86 -8.91
C ASP A 429 21.53 -26.61 -7.99
N THR A 430 21.29 -26.63 -6.68
CA THR A 430 22.18 -27.25 -5.69
C THR A 430 21.72 -28.66 -5.34
N ILE A 431 22.43 -29.68 -5.85
CA ILE A 431 22.11 -31.11 -5.63
C ILE A 431 22.08 -31.47 -4.13
N SER A 432 23.05 -31.00 -3.35
CA SER A 432 23.14 -31.32 -1.91
C SER A 432 21.98 -30.80 -1.08
N LYS A 433 21.20 -29.84 -1.58
CA LYS A 433 20.04 -29.27 -0.88
C LYS A 433 18.70 -29.84 -1.37
N GLN A 434 18.71 -30.81 -2.28
CA GLN A 434 17.49 -31.31 -2.90
C GLN A 434 16.47 -31.87 -1.89
N GLU A 435 16.91 -32.76 -0.99
CA GLU A 435 16.04 -33.36 0.04
C GLU A 435 15.42 -32.27 0.94
N ARG A 436 16.24 -31.31 1.39
CA ARG A 436 15.78 -30.18 2.20
C ARG A 436 14.75 -29.33 1.46
N ARG A 437 14.97 -29.03 0.18
CA ARG A 437 14.03 -28.28 -0.66
C ARG A 437 12.70 -29.03 -0.82
N GLU A 438 12.75 -30.33 -1.07
CA GLU A 438 11.56 -31.17 -1.20
C GLU A 438 10.75 -31.21 0.11
N ALA A 439 11.42 -31.34 1.26
CA ALA A 439 10.78 -31.28 2.58
C ALA A 439 10.09 -29.94 2.84
N ILE A 440 10.72 -28.82 2.46
CA ILE A 440 10.11 -27.48 2.58
C ILE A 440 8.90 -27.36 1.66
N ILE A 441 8.99 -27.84 0.41
CA ILE A 441 7.86 -27.81 -0.53
C ILE A 441 6.67 -28.62 0.00
N ASP A 442 6.92 -29.78 0.62
CA ASP A 442 5.86 -30.57 1.25
C ASP A 442 5.23 -29.83 2.43
N GLY A 443 6.04 -29.20 3.27
CA GLY A 443 5.56 -28.34 4.35
C GLY A 443 4.69 -27.19 3.82
N LEU A 444 5.09 -26.54 2.72
CA LEU A 444 4.28 -25.48 2.09
C LEU A 444 2.94 -26.00 1.57
N PHE A 445 2.89 -27.21 1.00
CA PHE A 445 1.62 -27.80 0.57
C PHE A 445 0.66 -28.10 1.73
N ASP A 446 1.18 -28.46 2.91
CA ASP A 446 0.37 -28.75 4.10
C ASP A 446 0.10 -27.50 4.97
N LEU A 447 0.83 -26.41 4.76
CA LEU A 447 0.73 -25.18 5.56
C LEU A 447 -0.70 -24.62 5.69
N PRO A 448 -1.54 -24.56 4.63
CA PRO A 448 -2.93 -24.13 4.77
C PRO A 448 -3.73 -25.00 5.76
N ASN A 449 -3.50 -26.31 5.81
CA ASN A 449 -4.16 -27.19 6.77
C ASN A 449 -3.68 -26.91 8.19
N LYS A 450 -2.38 -26.71 8.38
CA LYS A 450 -1.82 -26.37 9.70
C LYS A 450 -2.38 -25.07 10.24
N ILE A 451 -2.59 -24.07 9.39
CA ILE A 451 -3.23 -22.82 9.82
C ILE A 451 -4.69 -23.04 10.19
N ARG A 452 -5.45 -23.89 9.46
CA ARG A 452 -6.81 -24.25 9.88
C ARG A 452 -6.85 -24.90 11.26
N GLU A 453 -5.87 -25.75 11.59
CA GLU A 453 -5.76 -26.33 12.93
C GLU A 453 -5.45 -25.26 13.99
N VAL A 454 -4.55 -24.32 13.71
CA VAL A 454 -4.25 -23.19 14.62
C VAL A 454 -5.46 -22.26 14.80
N LEU A 455 -6.25 -22.03 13.76
CA LEU A 455 -7.45 -21.18 13.85
C LEU A 455 -8.56 -21.79 14.71
N LYS A 456 -8.55 -23.09 14.99
CA LYS A 456 -9.50 -23.71 15.94
C LYS A 456 -9.31 -23.20 17.38
N LEU A 457 -8.21 -22.51 17.64
CA LEU A 457 -7.78 -22.03 18.96
C LEU A 457 -8.26 -20.64 19.28
N ASP A 458 -9.04 -20.04 18.39
CA ASP A 458 -9.58 -18.70 18.54
C ASP A 458 -10.24 -18.50 19.93
N GLN A 459 -10.99 -19.50 20.41
CA GLN A 459 -11.62 -19.44 21.73
C GLN A 459 -10.62 -19.50 22.88
N GLU A 460 -9.60 -20.36 22.81
CA GLU A 460 -8.55 -20.44 23.83
C GLU A 460 -7.70 -19.16 23.87
N MET A 461 -7.35 -18.61 22.71
CA MET A 461 -6.63 -17.34 22.59
C MET A 461 -7.46 -16.17 23.14
N LYS A 462 -8.78 -16.19 22.94
CA LYS A 462 -9.70 -15.22 23.53
C LYS A 462 -9.76 -15.32 25.05
N ASP A 463 -9.70 -16.53 25.60
CA ASP A 463 -9.68 -16.73 27.05
C ASP A 463 -8.34 -16.29 27.66
N LEU A 464 -7.22 -16.53 26.97
CA LEU A 464 -5.91 -15.97 27.34
C LEU A 464 -5.92 -14.44 27.30
N ALA A 465 -6.51 -13.83 26.27
CA ALA A 465 -6.59 -12.38 26.15
C ALA A 465 -7.35 -11.71 27.31
N LYS A 466 -8.34 -12.40 27.92
CA LYS A 466 -9.03 -11.90 29.12
C LYS A 466 -8.10 -11.76 30.33
N LEU A 467 -7.08 -12.60 30.43
CA LEU A 467 -6.09 -12.53 31.51
C LEU A 467 -5.14 -11.34 31.33
N LEU A 468 -4.93 -10.89 30.09
CA LEU A 468 -3.99 -9.82 29.75
C LEU A 468 -4.66 -8.43 29.66
N ILE A 469 -5.99 -8.34 29.77
CA ILE A 469 -6.73 -7.09 29.50
C ILE A 469 -6.40 -5.95 30.48
N ALA A 470 -6.00 -6.28 31.71
CA ALA A 470 -5.64 -5.30 32.74
C ALA A 470 -4.16 -4.88 32.68
N GLU A 471 -3.35 -5.65 31.94
CA GLU A 471 -1.91 -5.46 31.91
C GLU A 471 -1.51 -4.26 31.07
N GLN A 472 -0.44 -3.58 31.47
CA GLN A 472 0.08 -2.41 30.76
C GLN A 472 1.24 -2.74 29.85
N SER A 473 1.99 -3.80 30.16
CA SER A 473 3.18 -4.21 29.44
C SER A 473 3.19 -5.71 29.17
N LEU A 474 3.79 -6.13 28.05
CA LEU A 474 3.92 -7.54 27.65
C LEU A 474 5.27 -7.77 26.99
N LEU A 475 6.06 -8.72 27.52
CA LEU A 475 7.29 -9.16 26.87
C LEU A 475 7.04 -10.42 26.05
N VAL A 476 7.51 -10.42 24.81
CA VAL A 476 7.41 -11.56 23.89
C VAL A 476 8.81 -12.02 23.52
N PHE A 477 9.16 -13.26 23.86
CA PHE A 477 10.48 -13.82 23.57
C PHE A 477 10.44 -14.83 22.42
N GLY A 478 11.43 -14.73 21.54
CA GLY A 478 11.65 -15.69 20.46
C GLY A 478 13.13 -15.87 20.14
N ARG A 479 13.48 -16.96 19.46
CA ARG A 479 14.85 -17.24 19.00
C ARG A 479 14.85 -17.95 17.66
N GLY A 480 15.91 -17.77 16.88
CA GLY A 480 16.03 -18.39 15.56
C GLY A 480 14.89 -17.92 14.66
N TYR A 481 14.17 -18.86 14.06
CA TYR A 481 13.00 -18.59 13.23
C TYR A 481 11.91 -17.77 13.95
N ASN A 482 11.80 -17.91 15.27
CA ASN A 482 10.73 -17.26 16.03
C ASN A 482 11.08 -15.86 16.54
N TYR A 483 12.29 -15.34 16.27
CA TYR A 483 12.61 -13.96 16.65
C TYR A 483 11.71 -12.96 15.92
N ALA A 484 11.52 -13.14 14.61
CA ALA A 484 10.58 -12.33 13.84
C ALA A 484 9.14 -12.48 14.34
N THR A 485 8.73 -13.68 14.76
CA THR A 485 7.40 -13.92 15.35
C THR A 485 7.20 -13.15 16.65
N ALA A 486 8.24 -13.05 17.49
CA ALA A 486 8.18 -12.27 18.73
C ALA A 486 8.05 -10.76 18.45
N LEU A 487 8.84 -10.24 17.50
CA LEU A 487 8.75 -8.84 17.08
C LEU A 487 7.38 -8.52 16.46
N GLU A 488 6.87 -9.39 15.59
CA GLU A 488 5.58 -9.19 14.94
C GLU A 488 4.42 -9.29 15.93
N GLY A 489 4.43 -10.29 16.82
CA GLY A 489 3.43 -10.43 17.88
C GLY A 489 3.39 -9.20 18.78
N ALA A 490 4.56 -8.70 19.19
CA ALA A 490 4.66 -7.47 19.95
C ALA A 490 4.17 -6.25 19.15
N LEU A 491 4.45 -6.16 17.85
CA LEU A 491 3.95 -5.07 17.01
C LEU A 491 2.42 -5.10 16.91
N LYS A 492 1.80 -6.27 16.71
CA LYS A 492 0.34 -6.40 16.64
C LYS A 492 -0.37 -6.01 17.93
N VAL A 493 0.18 -6.43 19.08
CA VAL A 493 -0.37 -6.03 20.39
C VAL A 493 -0.27 -4.51 20.57
N LYS A 494 0.86 -3.91 20.18
CA LYS A 494 1.08 -2.46 20.27
C LYS A 494 0.10 -1.67 19.39
N GLU A 495 -0.10 -2.11 18.15
CA GLU A 495 -0.95 -1.42 17.18
C GLU A 495 -2.45 -1.50 17.52
N VAL A 496 -2.90 -2.65 18.03
CA VAL A 496 -4.35 -2.95 18.11
C VAL A 496 -4.87 -2.90 19.54
N ALA A 497 -4.06 -3.29 20.52
CA ALA A 497 -4.44 -3.26 21.94
C ALA A 497 -3.91 -2.03 22.68
N LEU A 498 -3.00 -1.25 22.07
CA LEU A 498 -2.36 -0.08 22.67
C LEU A 498 -1.63 -0.39 23.99
N MET A 499 -1.27 -1.65 24.19
CA MET A 499 -0.46 -2.14 25.31
C MET A 499 1.01 -2.00 24.96
N HIS A 500 1.85 -1.68 25.94
CA HIS A 500 3.29 -1.63 25.73
C HIS A 500 3.87 -3.04 25.56
N SER A 501 3.98 -3.49 24.32
CA SER A 501 4.54 -4.80 24.00
C SER A 501 5.91 -4.72 23.33
N GLU A 502 6.84 -5.57 23.78
CA GLU A 502 8.21 -5.62 23.28
C GLU A 502 8.61 -7.05 22.88
N GLY A 503 9.13 -7.20 21.66
CA GLY A 503 9.64 -8.45 21.15
C GLY A 503 11.15 -8.54 21.38
N ILE A 504 11.62 -9.55 22.10
CA ILE A 504 13.01 -9.66 22.55
C ILE A 504 13.61 -10.97 22.07
N LEU A 505 14.86 -10.90 21.59
CA LEU A 505 15.64 -12.09 21.28
C LEU A 505 15.96 -12.83 22.58
N ALA A 506 15.51 -14.08 22.73
CA ALA A 506 15.64 -14.84 23.98
C ALA A 506 17.10 -14.99 24.46
N GLY A 507 18.08 -14.97 23.54
CA GLY A 507 19.51 -14.98 23.89
C GLY A 507 19.96 -13.73 24.65
N GLU A 508 19.33 -12.59 24.39
CA GLU A 508 19.67 -11.30 25.01
C GLU A 508 19.06 -11.11 26.39
N MET A 509 18.18 -12.02 26.84
CA MET A 509 17.46 -11.86 28.11
C MET A 509 18.39 -11.54 29.28
N LYS A 510 19.52 -12.24 29.41
CA LYS A 510 20.48 -12.04 30.52
C LYS A 510 21.34 -10.79 30.39
N HIS A 511 21.27 -10.08 29.27
CA HIS A 511 22.11 -8.93 28.94
C HIS A 511 21.42 -7.58 29.19
N GLY A 512 20.37 -7.57 30.02
CA GLY A 512 19.64 -6.36 30.42
C GLY A 512 18.15 -6.61 30.65
N PRO A 513 17.41 -7.16 29.66
CA PRO A 513 15.95 -7.29 29.72
C PRO A 513 15.42 -8.09 30.92
N LEU A 514 16.19 -9.05 31.45
CA LEU A 514 15.83 -9.79 32.66
C LEU A 514 15.58 -8.89 33.88
N ALA A 515 16.18 -7.70 33.93
CA ALA A 515 15.97 -6.74 35.01
C ALA A 515 14.53 -6.20 35.09
N LEU A 516 13.76 -6.31 34.00
CA LEU A 516 12.35 -5.92 33.95
C LEU A 516 11.41 -7.03 34.46
N VAL A 517 11.89 -8.27 34.53
CA VAL A 517 11.05 -9.43 34.86
C VAL A 517 10.79 -9.49 36.36
N ASP A 518 9.52 -9.41 36.74
CA ASP A 518 9.02 -9.64 38.10
C ASP A 518 7.85 -10.64 38.10
N GLU A 519 7.15 -10.77 39.23
CA GLU A 519 6.01 -11.69 39.39
C GLU A 519 4.72 -11.21 38.70
N ASN A 520 4.67 -9.96 38.24
CA ASN A 520 3.47 -9.33 37.68
C ASN A 520 3.58 -9.11 36.17
N LEU A 521 4.78 -8.93 35.62
CA LEU A 521 4.99 -8.69 34.19
C LEU A 521 4.63 -9.94 33.36
N PRO A 522 3.61 -9.90 32.49
CA PRO A 522 3.28 -11.02 31.64
C PRO A 522 4.35 -11.25 30.58
N ILE A 523 4.69 -12.53 30.39
CA ILE A 523 5.70 -12.99 29.43
C ILE A 523 5.09 -14.06 28.53
N VAL A 524 5.24 -13.88 27.22
CA VAL A 524 4.95 -14.89 26.20
C VAL A 524 6.25 -15.40 25.61
N VAL A 525 6.43 -16.72 25.53
CA VAL A 525 7.63 -17.34 24.96
C VAL A 525 7.23 -18.24 23.80
N ILE A 526 7.85 -18.03 22.65
CA ILE A 526 7.62 -18.85 21.46
C ILE A 526 8.69 -19.95 21.41
N ALA A 527 8.28 -21.19 21.69
CA ALA A 527 9.16 -22.36 21.80
C ALA A 527 8.72 -23.48 20.86
N THR A 528 9.21 -23.48 19.62
CA THR A 528 8.98 -24.58 18.65
C THR A 528 10.02 -25.69 18.80
N HIS A 529 9.66 -26.92 18.42
CA HIS A 529 10.57 -28.08 18.41
C HIS A 529 11.59 -28.00 17.27
N ASP A 530 12.52 -27.07 17.37
CA ASP A 530 13.65 -26.89 16.47
C ASP A 530 14.99 -27.04 17.22
N ALA A 531 16.10 -26.76 16.53
CA ALA A 531 17.44 -26.81 17.13
C ALA A 531 17.63 -25.85 18.32
N CYS A 532 16.81 -24.81 18.45
CA CYS A 532 16.84 -23.83 19.54
C CYS A 532 15.96 -24.23 20.75
N PHE A 533 15.09 -25.23 20.64
CA PHE A 533 14.15 -25.63 21.70
C PHE A 533 14.82 -25.81 23.07
N ARG A 534 15.92 -26.58 23.11
CA ARG A 534 16.65 -26.87 24.36
C ARG A 534 17.14 -25.58 25.05
N PHE A 535 17.57 -24.58 24.28
CA PHE A 535 18.03 -23.31 24.85
C PHE A 535 16.88 -22.49 25.41
N VAL A 536 15.77 -22.37 24.68
CA VAL A 536 14.59 -21.64 25.15
C VAL A 536 14.02 -22.31 26.41
N TRP A 537 13.90 -23.64 26.41
CA TRP A 537 13.45 -24.40 27.57
C TRP A 537 14.33 -24.20 28.81
N LEU A 538 15.66 -24.20 28.65
CA LEU A 538 16.57 -23.98 29.77
C LEU A 538 16.47 -22.56 30.35
N LEU A 539 16.12 -21.56 29.54
CA LEU A 539 16.01 -20.17 29.99
C LEU A 539 14.71 -19.90 30.74
N PHE A 540 13.60 -20.48 30.31
CA PHE A 540 12.27 -20.14 30.83
C PHE A 540 11.59 -21.27 31.62
N GLY A 541 11.91 -22.54 31.33
CA GLY A 541 11.18 -23.73 31.78
C GLY A 541 11.22 -24.06 33.27
N ARG A 542 11.83 -23.22 34.10
CA ARG A 542 11.88 -23.42 35.56
C ARG A 542 11.02 -22.48 36.39
N ASN A 543 10.68 -21.26 35.93
CA ASN A 543 10.09 -20.24 36.82
C ASN A 543 9.10 -19.23 36.20
N TYR A 544 8.89 -19.13 34.87
CA TYR A 544 8.28 -17.91 34.27
C TYR A 544 7.26 -18.09 33.14
N ILE A 545 6.59 -19.24 33.00
CA ILE A 545 5.85 -19.52 31.75
C ILE A 545 4.31 -19.55 31.94
N ILE A 546 3.60 -18.62 31.28
CA ILE A 546 2.28 -18.89 30.72
C ILE A 546 2.51 -19.66 29.41
N LEU A 547 2.39 -20.99 29.47
CA LEU A 547 2.67 -21.85 28.31
C LEU A 547 1.52 -21.70 27.32
N VAL A 548 1.78 -21.12 26.14
CA VAL A 548 1.05 -21.54 24.92
C VAL A 548 1.74 -22.79 24.41
N HIS A 549 1.62 -23.89 25.17
CA HIS A 549 2.23 -25.18 24.85
C HIS A 549 1.23 -26.29 25.04
N GLN A 550 0.19 -26.19 24.25
CA GLN A 550 -0.64 -27.26 23.75
C GLN A 550 -1.40 -26.51 22.70
N ILE A 551 -1.12 -26.71 21.42
CA ILE A 551 -2.11 -27.07 20.40
C ILE A 551 -1.30 -27.39 19.13
N VAL A 552 -1.65 -28.54 18.57
CA VAL A 552 -1.19 -29.16 17.33
C VAL A 552 0.09 -29.95 17.55
N TRP A 553 0.06 -31.20 17.10
CA TRP A 553 1.05 -32.27 17.22
C TRP A 553 0.88 -33.20 18.43
N HIS A 554 -0.29 -33.87 18.45
CA HIS A 554 -0.28 -35.33 18.59
C HIS A 554 -0.17 -35.96 17.20
#